data_AF-A0A966HY94-F1
#
_entry.id   AF-A0A966HY94-F1
#
_cell.length_a   1.000
_cell.length_b   1.000
_cell.length_c   1.000
_cell.angle_alpha   90.00
_cell.angle_beta   90.00
_cell.angle_gamma   90.00
#
_symmetry.space_group_name_H-M   'P 1'
#
loop_
_entity.id
_entity.type
_entity.pdbx_description
1 polymer ?
#
loop_
_entity_poly.entity_id
_entity_poly.type
_entity_poly.pdbx_seq_one_letter_code
_entity_poly.pdbx_strand_id
1 'polypeptide(L)' 'MKKFNISFVFILFSLFIASDEEIIRNSLEKILPAGSEIESIQESSIPGLYSVYYGDLEPIYVTKDGNFFIY' A
#
# COMPACT_ATOMS: atom_id res chain seq x y z
N MET A 1 -3.27 40.79 1.72
CA MET A 1 -2.49 39.53 1.63
C MET A 1 -3.45 38.37 1.84
N LYS A 2 -3.69 37.57 0.79
CA LYS A 2 -4.65 36.46 0.80
C LYS A 2 -4.08 35.35 1.70
N LYS A 3 -4.71 35.07 2.84
CA LYS A 3 -4.30 33.98 3.75
C LYS A 3 -4.53 32.66 3.01
N PHE A 4 -3.46 32.03 2.54
CA PHE A 4 -3.54 30.77 1.80
C PHE A 4 -3.85 29.65 2.81
N ASN A 5 -4.99 28.99 2.66
CA ASN A 5 -5.49 27.97 3.57
C ASN A 5 -4.68 26.67 3.41
N ILE A 6 -3.67 26.47 4.27
CA ILE A 6 -2.79 25.30 4.31
C ILE A 6 -3.55 23.97 4.57
N SER A 7 -4.76 24.03 5.13
CA SER A 7 -5.57 22.85 5.44
C SER A 7 -6.00 22.01 4.22
N PHE A 8 -6.04 22.59 3.01
CA PHE A 8 -6.52 21.87 1.82
C PHE A 8 -5.47 20.89 1.26
N VAL A 9 -4.18 21.12 1.50
CA VAL A 9 -3.09 20.30 0.93
C VAL A 9 -2.96 18.95 1.64
N PHE A 10 -3.23 18.88 2.95
CA PHE A 10 -3.10 17.64 3.71
C PHE A 10 -4.15 16.58 3.32
N ILE A 11 -5.37 17.00 2.94
CA ILE A 11 -6.44 16.08 2.54
C ILE A 11 -6.09 15.35 1.23
N LEU A 12 -5.43 16.03 0.30
CA LEU A 12 -5.02 15.43 -0.97
C LEU A 12 -3.99 14.31 -0.76
N PHE A 13 -3.07 14.46 0.20
CA PHE A 13 -2.01 13.48 0.43
C PHE A 13 -2.54 12.15 1.01
N SER A 14 -3.54 12.19 1.89
CA SER A 14 -4.16 10.98 2.46
C SER A 14 -4.94 10.15 1.43
N LEU A 15 -5.44 10.77 0.35
CA LEU A 15 -6.17 10.08 -0.70
C LEU A 15 -5.26 9.19 -1.57
N PHE A 16 -3.99 9.57 -1.75
CA PHE A 16 -3.05 8.78 -2.54
C PHE A 16 -2.69 7.46 -1.86
N ILE A 17 -2.47 7.49 -0.54
CA ILE A 17 -2.09 6.29 0.23
C ILE A 17 -3.20 5.23 0.23
N ALA A 18 -4.46 5.66 0.40
CA ALA A 18 -5.60 4.76 0.37
C ALA A 18 -5.77 4.08 -1.01
N SER A 19 -5.46 4.80 -2.09
CA SER A 19 -5.53 4.25 -3.45
C SER A 19 -4.46 3.18 -3.70
N ASP A 20 -3.25 3.35 -3.18
CA ASP A 20 -2.17 2.37 -3.38
C ASP A 20 -2.49 1.06 -2.65
N GLU A 21 -3.02 1.15 -1.42
CA GLU A 21 -3.38 -0.02 -0.63
C GLU A 21 -4.44 -0.87 -1.33
N GLU A 22 -5.47 -0.25 -1.91
CA GLU A 22 -6.52 -0.96 -2.66
C GLU A 22 -5.93 -1.66 -3.90
N ILE A 23 -5.05 -0.99 -4.64
CA ILE A 23 -4.37 -1.58 -5.80
C ILE A 23 -3.54 -2.81 -5.39
N ILE A 24 -2.78 -2.70 -4.30
CA ILE A 24 -1.96 -3.78 -3.75
C ILE A 24 -2.83 -4.95 -3.29
N ARG A 25 -3.95 -4.69 -2.58
CA ARG A 25 -4.89 -5.74 -2.15
C ARG A 25 -5.45 -6.50 -3.36
N ASN A 26 -5.94 -5.78 -4.36
CA ASN A 26 -6.51 -6.36 -5.58
C ASN A 26 -5.48 -7.15 -6.40
N SER A 27 -4.19 -6.79 -6.35
CA SER A 27 -3.15 -7.56 -7.02
C SER A 27 -2.78 -8.83 -6.25
N LEU A 28 -2.76 -8.76 -4.92
CA LEU A 28 -2.45 -9.89 -4.06
C LEU A 28 -3.52 -10.99 -4.04
N GLU A 29 -4.79 -10.65 -4.22
CA GLU A 29 -5.87 -11.64 -4.39
C GLU A 29 -5.61 -12.64 -5.54
N LYS A 30 -4.78 -12.26 -6.53
CA LYS A 30 -4.46 -13.11 -7.69
C LYS A 30 -3.32 -14.09 -7.45
N ILE A 31 -2.51 -13.86 -6.41
CA ILE A 31 -1.30 -14.64 -6.14
C ILE A 31 -1.35 -15.36 -4.80
N LEU A 32 -2.08 -14.80 -3.83
CA LEU A 32 -2.28 -15.43 -2.54
C LEU A 32 -3.32 -16.56 -2.63
N PRO A 33 -3.18 -17.61 -1.82
CA PRO A 33 -4.20 -18.64 -1.69
C PRO A 33 -5.60 -18.04 -1.40
N ALA A 34 -6.65 -18.71 -1.88
CA ALA A 34 -8.01 -18.29 -1.57
C ALA A 34 -8.25 -18.34 -0.05
N GLY A 35 -8.83 -17.28 0.50
CA GLY A 35 -9.06 -17.15 1.94
C GLY A 35 -7.88 -16.57 2.73
N SER A 36 -6.80 -16.15 2.06
CA SER A 36 -5.71 -15.41 2.69
C SER A 36 -6.18 -14.05 3.24
N GLU A 37 -5.84 -13.74 4.49
CA GLU A 37 -6.17 -12.49 5.17
C GLU A 37 -4.95 -11.56 5.25
N ILE A 38 -4.92 -10.50 4.46
CA ILE A 38 -3.85 -9.49 4.55
C ILE A 38 -3.99 -8.74 5.89
N GLU A 39 -3.02 -8.95 6.78
CA GLU A 39 -3.00 -8.38 8.13
C GLU A 39 -2.58 -6.91 8.12
N SER A 40 -1.55 -6.57 7.34
CA SER A 40 -1.11 -5.18 7.19
C SER A 40 -0.36 -4.93 5.89
N ILE A 41 -0.48 -3.69 5.41
CA ILE A 41 0.27 -3.14 4.28
C ILE A 41 0.99 -1.90 4.80
N GLN A 42 2.32 -1.88 4.73
CA GLN A 42 3.14 -0.81 5.29
C GLN A 42 4.15 -0.35 4.24
N GLU A 43 4.48 0.94 4.22
CA GLU A 43 5.63 1.40 3.44
C GLU A 43 6.88 0.68 3.93
N SER A 44 7.64 0.10 3.01
CA SER A 44 8.89 -0.57 3.37
C SER A 44 10.03 0.45 3.51
N SER A 45 11.14 0.00 4.08
CA SER A 45 12.40 0.77 4.07
C SER A 45 13.00 0.93 2.67
N ILE A 46 12.50 0.19 1.68
CA ILE A 46 12.91 0.26 0.27
C ILE A 46 11.95 1.20 -0.48
N PRO A 47 12.43 2.33 -1.03
CA PRO A 47 11.58 3.27 -1.74
C PRO A 47 10.81 2.63 -2.89
N GLY A 48 9.50 2.87 -2.92
CA GLY A 48 8.60 2.36 -3.96
C GLY A 48 8.05 0.95 -3.70
N LEU A 49 8.42 0.31 -2.60
CA LEU A 49 7.91 -0.99 -2.17
C LEU A 49 7.11 -0.89 -0.86
N TYR A 50 6.05 -1.70 -0.79
CA TYR A 50 5.26 -1.95 0.40
C TYR A 50 5.57 -3.33 0.95
N SER A 51 5.71 -3.44 2.26
CA SER A 51 5.76 -4.71 2.98
C SER A 51 4.34 -5.15 3.28
N VAL A 52 3.96 -6.33 2.80
CA VAL A 52 2.63 -6.90 3.00
C VAL A 52 2.72 -8.16 3.84
N TYR A 53 2.08 -8.11 5.01
CA TYR A 53 2.08 -9.20 5.99
C TYR A 53 0.81 -10.03 5.85
N TYR A 54 1.00 -11.35 5.76
CA TYR A 54 -0.05 -12.35 5.67
C TYR A 54 0.41 -13.61 6.42
N GLY A 55 -0.21 -13.90 7.56
CA GLY A 55 0.17 -15.01 8.43
C GLY A 55 1.56 -14.85 9.06
N ASP A 56 2.17 -15.96 9.44
CA ASP A 56 3.45 -15.99 10.18
C ASP A 56 4.72 -15.88 9.30
N LEU A 57 4.58 -15.51 8.02
CA LEU A 57 5.68 -15.50 7.05
C LEU A 57 6.40 -14.14 6.94
N GLU A 58 7.59 -14.14 6.34
CA GLU A 58 8.26 -12.91 5.91
C GLU A 58 7.33 -12.09 4.99
N PRO A 59 7.39 -10.74 5.05
CA PRO A 59 6.49 -9.92 4.27
C PRO A 59 6.77 -10.06 2.77
N ILE A 60 5.69 -10.04 1.99
CA ILE A 60 5.79 -9.92 0.54
C ILE A 60 6.06 -8.46 0.21
N TYR A 61 7.10 -8.17 -0.57
CA TYR A 61 7.33 -6.82 -1.04
C TYR A 61 6.59 -6.58 -2.35
N VAL A 62 5.79 -5.52 -2.41
CA VAL A 62 4.94 -5.21 -3.56
C VAL A 62 5.22 -3.79 -4.04
N THR A 63 5.33 -3.58 -5.35
CA THR A 63 5.41 -2.21 -5.90
C THR A 63 4.12 -1.43 -5.64
N LYS A 64 4.22 -0.11 -5.52
CA LYS A 64 3.05 0.80 -5.31
C LYS A 64 1.90 0.58 -6.32
N ASP A 65 2.24 0.18 -7.54
CA ASP A 65 1.27 -0.10 -8.61
C ASP A 65 0.75 -1.55 -8.61
N GLY A 66 1.16 -2.38 -7.66
CA GLY A 66 0.72 -3.76 -7.50
C GLY A 66 1.21 -4.74 -8.58
N ASN A 67 2.12 -4.33 -9.47
CA ASN A 67 2.50 -5.10 -10.65
C ASN A 67 3.64 -6.10 -10.41
N PHE A 68 4.50 -5.85 -9.41
CA PHE A 68 5.65 -6.69 -9.12
C PHE A 68 5.70 -7.08 -7.65
N PHE A 69 6.12 -8.32 -7.39
CA PHE A 69 6.20 -8.90 -6.05
C PHE A 69 7.56 -9.56 -5.85
N ILE A 70 8.09 -9.48 -4.63
CA ILE A 70 9.28 -10.21 -4.19
C ILE A 70 8.85 -11.05 -2.99
N TYR A 71 9.12 -12.36 -3.08
CA TYR A 71 8.79 -13.39 -2.10
C TYR A 71 10.06 -14.17 -1.75
#